data_AF-A0AAW8T2B7-F1
#
_entry.id   AF-A0AAW8T2B7-F1
#
_cell.length_a   1.000
_cell.length_b   1.000
_cell.length_c   1.000
_cell.angle_alpha   90.00
_cell.angle_beta   90.00
_cell.angle_gamma   90.00
#
_symmetry.space_group_name_H-M   'P 1'
#
loop_
_entity.id
_entity.type
_entity.pdbx_description
1 polymer ?
#
loop_
_entity_poly.entity_id
_entity_poly.type
_entity_poly.pdbx_seq_one_letter_code
_entity_poly.pdbx_strand_id
1 'polypeptide(L)'
;MQEMNLTLQKVFSLKRKTIEKRLSAYYEKTHDEKATVQILIALQVRDELGEADFSFFLKDLVRKLFLKTKSTRTLRRYYLFFREYFKAKEWRLLPLRLFPIKTYIAEKLEQLYTQFIKTPLQGLVGS
;
A
#
# COMPACT_ATOMS: atom_id res chain seq x y z
N MET A 1 15.52 15.72 12.40
CA MET A 1 14.49 14.68 12.19
C MET A 1 13.55 14.71 13.38
N GLN A 2 12.24 14.78 13.18
CA GLN A 2 11.29 14.65 14.28
C GLN A 2 11.06 13.19 14.59
N GLU A 3 11.25 12.81 15.85
CA GLU A 3 11.12 11.42 16.29
C GLU A 3 9.66 10.98 16.26
N MET A 4 9.39 9.95 15.47
CA MET A 4 8.17 9.18 15.56
C MET A 4 8.15 8.48 16.92
N ASN A 5 7.37 8.98 17.88
CA ASN A 5 7.25 8.41 19.24
C ASN A 5 6.41 7.10 19.26
N LEU A 6 6.62 6.26 18.25
CA LEU A 6 6.08 4.93 18.02
C LEU A 6 7.22 4.04 17.52
N THR A 7 7.99 3.48 18.46
CA THR A 7 8.90 2.36 18.17
C THR A 7 8.10 1.10 17.91
N LEU A 8 8.68 0.08 17.26
CA LEU A 8 8.00 -1.20 17.02
C LEU A 8 7.43 -1.80 18.32
N GLN A 9 8.21 -1.82 19.41
CA GLN A 9 7.72 -2.26 20.72
C GLN A 9 6.46 -1.50 21.19
N LYS A 10 6.41 -0.19 20.97
CA LYS A 10 5.23 0.64 21.30
C LYS A 10 4.04 0.33 20.38
N VAL A 11 4.28 0.04 19.11
CA VAL A 11 3.25 -0.38 18.15
C VAL A 11 2.57 -1.67 18.58
N PHE A 12 3.29 -2.60 19.22
CA PHE A 12 2.74 -3.89 19.70
C PHE A 12 2.22 -3.88 21.14
N SER A 13 2.60 -2.90 21.96
CA SER A 13 2.19 -2.84 23.38
C SER A 13 1.11 -1.80 23.68
N LEU A 14 1.07 -0.67 22.98
CA LEU A 14 0.16 0.42 23.30
C LEU A 14 -1.29 0.13 22.87
N LYS A 15 -2.23 0.81 23.53
CA LYS A 15 -3.66 0.78 23.19
C LYS A 15 -3.94 1.49 21.86
N ARG A 16 -4.96 1.01 21.13
CA ARG A 16 -5.44 1.56 19.84
C ARG A 16 -5.51 3.09 19.81
N LYS A 17 -6.27 3.69 20.74
CA LYS A 17 -6.48 5.14 20.85
C LYS A 17 -5.17 5.94 21.00
N THR A 18 -4.20 5.39 21.72
CA THR A 18 -2.90 6.05 21.92
C THR A 18 -2.08 6.05 20.63
N ILE A 19 -2.08 4.92 19.92
CA ILE A 19 -1.38 4.81 18.63
C ILE A 19 -2.04 5.72 17.60
N GLU A 20 -3.37 5.79 17.59
CA GLU A 20 -4.14 6.60 16.65
C GLU A 20 -3.79 8.08 16.78
N LYS A 21 -3.86 8.61 18.01
CA LYS A 21 -3.47 9.99 18.31
C LYS A 21 -2.02 10.28 17.91
N ARG A 22 -1.09 9.38 18.23
CA ARG A 22 0.34 9.60 17.96
C ARG A 22 0.66 9.54 16.47
N LEU A 23 0.10 8.58 15.74
CA LEU A 23 0.37 8.40 14.32
C LEU A 23 -0.25 9.53 13.49
N SER A 24 -1.48 9.93 13.80
CA SER A 24 -2.13 11.07 13.14
C SER A 24 -1.34 12.36 13.34
N ALA A 25 -0.98 12.68 14.60
CA ALA A 25 -0.20 13.88 14.91
C ALA A 25 1.19 13.86 14.23
N TYR A 26 1.83 12.70 14.17
CA TYR A 26 3.11 12.54 13.46
C TYR A 26 2.97 12.82 11.96
N TYR A 27 1.97 12.22 11.30
CA TYR A 27 1.77 12.39 9.87
C TYR A 27 1.36 13.82 9.51
N GLU A 28 0.49 14.45 10.30
CA GLU A 28 0.10 15.86 10.10
C GLU A 28 1.30 16.81 10.15
N LYS A 29 2.28 16.51 11.01
CA LYS A 29 3.45 17.36 11.20
C LYS A 29 4.56 17.13 10.18
N THR A 30 4.78 15.87 9.80
CA THR A 30 5.96 15.47 9.01
C THR A 30 5.64 15.14 7.55
N HIS A 31 4.40 14.78 7.26
CA HIS A 31 3.97 14.19 5.98
C HIS A 31 4.82 12.97 5.55
N ASP A 32 5.45 12.26 6.49
CA ASP A 32 6.21 11.05 6.18
C ASP A 32 5.29 9.87 5.86
N GLU A 33 4.94 9.76 4.59
CA GLU A 33 4.12 8.67 4.05
C GLU A 33 4.76 7.30 4.25
N LYS A 34 6.10 7.22 4.15
CA LYS A 34 6.80 5.95 4.19
C LYS A 34 6.71 5.34 5.57
N ALA A 35 7.08 6.11 6.60
CA ALA A 35 7.03 5.65 7.99
C ALA A 35 5.58 5.36 8.41
N THR A 36 4.64 6.23 8.02
CA THR A 36 3.21 6.07 8.33
C THR A 36 2.65 4.77 7.75
N VAL A 37 2.89 4.47 6.47
CA VAL A 37 2.43 3.23 5.82
C VAL A 37 3.06 1.99 6.46
N GLN A 38 4.34 2.04 6.83
CA GLN A 38 5.00 0.91 7.51
C GLN A 38 4.37 0.59 8.87
N ILE A 39 4.03 1.61 9.67
CA ILE A 39 3.30 1.38 10.93
C ILE A 39 1.90 0.82 10.67
N LEU A 40 1.17 1.35 9.68
CA LEU A 40 -0.16 0.86 9.35
C LEU A 40 -0.17 -0.64 9.00
N ILE A 41 0.85 -1.11 8.27
CA ILE A 41 1.02 -2.54 7.97
C ILE A 41 1.37 -3.32 9.24
N ALA A 42 2.27 -2.81 10.08
CA ALA A 42 2.61 -3.47 11.34
C ALA A 42 1.38 -3.64 12.26
N LEU A 43 0.45 -2.67 12.22
CA LEU A 43 -0.81 -2.75 12.95
C LEU A 43 -1.79 -3.76 12.36
N GLN A 44 -1.82 -3.93 11.03
CA GLN A 44 -2.59 -5.03 10.42
C GLN A 44 -2.02 -6.39 10.83
N VAL A 45 -0.69 -6.55 10.81
CA VAL A 45 -0.05 -7.78 11.32
C VAL A 45 -0.40 -8.01 12.79
N ARG A 46 -0.46 -6.95 13.60
CA ARG A 46 -0.89 -7.03 15.00
C ARG A 46 -2.37 -7.44 15.14
N ASP A 47 -3.24 -6.94 14.26
CA ASP A 47 -4.67 -7.30 14.24
C ASP A 47 -4.85 -8.80 13.97
N GLU A 48 -4.13 -9.32 12.97
CA GLU A 48 -4.23 -10.72 12.53
C GLU A 48 -3.62 -11.70 13.54
N LEU A 49 -2.59 -11.30 14.27
CA LEU A 49 -1.84 -12.20 15.18
C LEU A 49 -2.15 -11.97 16.66
N GLY A 50 -2.85 -10.89 17.01
CA GLY A 50 -3.11 -10.48 18.37
C GLY A 50 -4.60 -10.55 18.75
N GLU A 51 -4.88 -10.33 20.03
CA GLU A 51 -6.26 -10.31 20.55
C GLU A 51 -6.92 -8.92 20.46
N ALA A 52 -6.12 -7.88 20.20
CA ALA A 52 -6.59 -6.50 20.19
C ALA A 52 -7.08 -6.11 18.79
N ASP A 53 -8.27 -5.51 18.72
CA ASP A 53 -8.85 -5.03 17.46
C ASP A 53 -8.12 -3.78 16.93
N PHE A 54 -7.48 -3.97 15.77
CA PHE A 54 -6.88 -2.98 14.87
C PHE A 54 -7.52 -2.99 13.48
N SER A 55 -8.70 -3.59 13.32
CA SER A 55 -9.43 -3.62 12.06
C SER A 55 -9.73 -2.21 11.56
N PHE A 56 -9.47 -1.99 10.27
CA PHE A 56 -9.64 -0.70 9.58
C PHE A 56 -8.97 0.50 10.27
N PHE A 57 -7.85 0.28 10.97
CA PHE A 57 -7.14 1.34 11.70
C PHE A 57 -6.80 2.53 10.80
N LEU A 58 -7.22 3.74 11.20
CA LEU A 58 -7.01 5.00 10.47
C LEU A 58 -7.43 4.94 8.99
N LYS A 59 -8.58 4.33 8.71
CA LYS A 59 -9.11 4.13 7.35
C LYS A 59 -9.09 5.39 6.48
N ASP A 60 -9.51 6.53 7.01
CA ASP A 60 -9.55 7.78 6.25
C ASP A 60 -8.16 8.32 5.91
N LEU A 61 -7.18 8.14 6.80
CA LEU A 61 -5.79 8.48 6.53
C LEU A 61 -5.20 7.57 5.44
N VAL A 62 -5.45 6.26 5.50
CA VAL A 62 -5.08 5.32 4.45
C VAL A 62 -5.65 5.77 3.11
N ARG A 63 -6.96 6.04 3.05
CA ARG A 63 -7.60 6.52 1.81
C ARG A 63 -6.98 7.83 1.32
N LYS A 64 -6.69 8.78 2.21
CA LYS A 64 -6.01 10.04 1.87
C LYS A 64 -4.62 9.80 1.28
N LEU A 65 -3.81 8.93 1.89
CA LEU A 65 -2.48 8.58 1.38
C LEU A 65 -2.57 8.02 -0.04
N PHE A 66 -3.37 6.99 -0.23
CA PHE A 66 -3.43 6.29 -1.51
C PHE A 66 -4.16 7.08 -2.61
N LEU A 67 -5.18 7.88 -2.27
CA LEU A 67 -6.04 8.60 -3.24
C LEU A 67 -5.70 10.08 -3.43
N LYS A 68 -4.89 10.71 -2.56
CA LYS A 68 -4.61 12.14 -2.66
C LYS A 68 -3.13 12.49 -2.77
N THR A 69 -2.20 11.63 -2.35
CA THR A 69 -0.76 11.93 -2.42
C THR A 69 -0.08 11.40 -3.68
N LYS A 70 1.17 11.85 -3.92
CA LYS A 70 1.96 11.40 -5.08
C LYS A 70 2.26 9.91 -4.96
N SER A 71 2.25 9.19 -6.08
CA SER A 71 2.64 7.78 -6.07
C SER A 71 4.11 7.62 -5.67
N THR A 72 4.34 7.01 -4.51
CA THR A 72 5.67 6.64 -4.02
C THR A 72 5.91 5.13 -4.13
N ARG A 73 7.18 4.72 -4.08
CA ARG A 73 7.56 3.30 -4.09
C ARG A 73 6.90 2.52 -2.95
N THR A 74 6.76 3.15 -1.79
CA THR A 74 6.12 2.55 -0.60
C THR A 74 4.65 2.29 -0.85
N LEU A 75 3.90 3.25 -1.40
CA LEU A 75 2.49 3.07 -1.72
C LEU A 75 2.31 1.96 -2.76
N ARG A 76 3.10 1.96 -3.85
CA ARG A 76 3.07 0.89 -4.87
C ARG A 76 3.37 -0.49 -4.30
N ARG A 77 4.26 -0.60 -3.32
CA ARG A 77 4.64 -1.89 -2.73
C ARG A 77 3.53 -2.46 -1.84
N TYR A 78 2.82 -1.61 -1.10
CA TYR A 78 1.96 -2.05 -0.02
C TYR A 78 0.46 -1.86 -0.23
N TYR A 79 0.01 -1.28 -1.35
CA TYR A 79 -1.42 -1.02 -1.57
C TYR A 79 -2.33 -2.24 -1.46
N LEU A 80 -1.84 -3.45 -1.78
CA LEU A 80 -2.59 -4.71 -1.68
C LEU A 80 -3.09 -5.01 -0.26
N PHE A 81 -2.31 -4.66 0.77
CA PHE A 81 -2.68 -4.84 2.17
C PHE A 81 -3.86 -3.97 2.60
N PHE A 82 -4.21 -2.95 1.81
CA PHE A 82 -5.27 -2.01 2.13
C PHE A 82 -6.51 -2.20 1.26
N ARG A 83 -6.66 -3.31 0.54
CA ARG A 83 -7.79 -3.55 -0.38
C ARG A 83 -9.15 -3.23 0.23
N GLU A 84 -9.42 -3.79 1.41
CA GLU A 84 -10.70 -3.66 2.11
C GLU A 84 -10.96 -2.23 2.65
N TYR A 85 -9.95 -1.35 2.61
CA TYR A 85 -10.08 0.05 3.04
C TYR A 85 -10.78 0.91 1.98
N PHE A 86 -10.86 0.44 0.73
CA PHE A 86 -11.39 1.19 -0.40
C PHE A 86 -12.77 0.70 -0.80
N LYS A 87 -13.59 1.60 -1.35
CA LYS A 87 -14.80 1.20 -2.07
C LYS A 87 -14.41 0.48 -3.35
N ALA A 88 -15.27 -0.41 -3.86
CA ALA A 88 -15.01 -1.16 -5.09
C ALA A 88 -14.60 -0.27 -6.28
N LYS A 89 -15.25 0.89 -6.46
CA LYS A 89 -14.90 1.86 -7.50
C LYS A 89 -13.51 2.48 -7.29
N GLU A 90 -13.17 2.84 -6.06
CA GLU A 90 -11.86 3.41 -5.73
C GLU A 90 -10.74 2.38 -5.91
N TRP A 91 -10.97 1.14 -5.48
CA TRP A 91 -10.01 0.05 -5.62
C TRP A 91 -9.65 -0.22 -7.09
N ARG A 92 -10.64 -0.22 -7.99
CA ARG A 92 -10.43 -0.41 -9.43
C ARG A 92 -9.53 0.68 -10.05
N LEU A 93 -9.64 1.91 -9.56
CA LEU A 93 -8.87 3.06 -10.09
C LEU A 93 -7.51 3.22 -9.43
N LEU A 94 -7.29 2.59 -8.27
CA LEU A 94 -6.08 2.79 -7.48
C LEU A 94 -4.79 2.34 -8.21
N PRO A 95 -4.73 1.19 -8.91
CA PRO A 95 -3.55 0.82 -9.69
C PRO A 95 -3.21 1.83 -10.79
N LEU A 96 -4.21 2.36 -11.51
CA LEU A 96 -4.00 3.36 -12.57
C LEU A 96 -3.38 4.65 -12.04
N ARG A 97 -3.72 5.01 -10.78
CA ARG A 97 -3.13 6.15 -10.07
C ARG A 97 -1.71 5.85 -9.59
N LEU A 98 -1.49 4.67 -9.02
CA LEU A 98 -0.22 4.30 -8.41
C LEU A 98 0.86 3.98 -9.44
N PHE A 99 0.49 3.39 -10.57
CA PHE A 99 1.43 2.99 -11.63
C PHE A 99 1.20 3.89 -12.84
N PRO A 100 2.12 4.80 -13.17
CA PRO A 100 1.95 5.65 -14.34
C PRO A 100 1.79 4.79 -15.59
N ILE A 101 0.84 5.19 -16.43
CA ILE A 101 0.36 4.48 -17.61
C ILE A 101 1.51 3.98 -18.51
N LYS A 102 2.60 4.73 -18.63
CA LYS A 102 3.75 4.35 -19.46
C LYS A 102 4.40 3.02 -19.05
N THR A 103 4.50 2.71 -17.76
CA THR A 103 5.12 1.46 -17.29
C THR A 103 4.12 0.32 -17.18
N TYR A 104 2.89 0.59 -16.71
CA TYR A 104 1.86 -0.46 -16.61
C TYR A 104 1.39 -0.97 -17.98
N ILE A 105 1.18 -0.06 -18.95
CA ILE A 105 0.86 -0.45 -20.32
C ILE A 105 2.05 -1.17 -20.95
N ALA A 106 3.28 -0.68 -20.79
CA ALA A 106 4.46 -1.35 -21.35
C ALA A 106 4.62 -2.79 -20.82
N GLU A 107 4.51 -3.01 -19.51
CA GLU A 107 4.61 -4.35 -18.91
C GLU A 107 3.47 -5.27 -19.37
N LYS A 108 2.23 -4.76 -19.46
CA LYS A 108 1.10 -5.55 -19.95
C LYS A 108 1.18 -5.84 -21.44
N LEU A 109 1.63 -4.89 -22.25
CA LEU A 109 1.89 -5.08 -23.67
C LEU A 109 3.01 -6.10 -23.88
N GLU A 110 4.09 -6.04 -23.12
CA GLU A 110 5.18 -7.02 -23.17
C GLU A 110 4.71 -8.44 -22.80
N GLN A 111 3.86 -8.57 -21.77
CA GLN A 111 3.25 -9.85 -21.42
C GLN A 111 2.37 -10.40 -22.55
N LEU A 112 1.52 -9.57 -23.14
CA LEU A 112 0.66 -9.96 -24.26
C LEU A 112 1.48 -10.29 -25.52
N TYR A 113 2.47 -9.47 -25.85
CA TYR A 113 3.39 -9.72 -26.97
C TYR A 113 4.14 -11.04 -26.79
N THR A 114 4.62 -11.31 -25.57
CA THR A 114 5.29 -12.58 -25.28
C THR A 114 4.34 -13.76 -25.46
N GLN A 115 3.14 -13.69 -24.87
CA GLN A 115 2.18 -14.77 -24.87
C GLN A 115 1.60 -15.09 -26.25
N PHE A 116 1.28 -14.07 -27.05
CA PHE A 116 0.54 -14.23 -28.31
C PHE A 116 1.41 -14.15 -29.57
N ILE A 117 2.62 -13.60 -29.48
CA ILE A 117 3.50 -13.44 -30.65
C ILE A 117 4.79 -14.24 -30.45
N LYS A 118 5.52 -14.02 -29.36
CA LYS A 118 6.87 -14.60 -29.20
C LYS A 118 6.86 -16.11 -28.94
N THR A 119 6.08 -16.58 -27.96
CA THR A 119 6.02 -18.01 -27.59
C THR A 119 5.50 -18.90 -28.73
N PRO A 120 4.44 -18.53 -29.48
CA PRO A 120 3.98 -19.32 -30.62
C PRO A 120 4.99 -19.37 -31.77
N LEU A 121 5.65 -18.25 -32.09
CA LEU A 121 6.66 -18.20 -33.16
C LEU A 121 7.90 -19.04 -32.83
N GLN A 122 8.34 -19.07 -31.57
CA GLN A 122 9.44 -19.94 -31.14
C GLN A 122 9.10 -21.44 -31.26
N GLY A 123 7.84 -21.82 -31.08
CA GLY A 123 7.37 -23.18 -31.31
C GLY A 123 7.36 -23.59 -32.79
N LEU A 124 7.21 -22.63 -33.70
CA LEU A 124 7.18 -22.87 -35.16
C LEU A 124 8.57 -22.93 -35.80
N VAL A 125 9.59 -22.30 -35.20
CA VAL A 125 10.97 -22.30 -35.71
C VAL A 125 11.77 -23.52 -35.23
N GLY A 126 11.23 -24.27 -34.25
CA GLY A 126 11.87 -25.45 -33.66
C GLY A 126 11.31 -26.81 -34.12
N SER A 127 10.52 -26.87 -35.20
CA SER A 127 10.00 -28.12 -35.81
C SER A 127 10.56 -28.34 -37.20
#